data_AF-A0A0G0ML50-F1
#
_entry.id   AF-A0A0G0ML50-F1
#
_cell.length_a   1.000
_cell.length_b   1.000
_cell.length_c   1.000
_cell.angle_alpha   90.00
_cell.angle_beta   90.00
_cell.angle_gamma   90.00
#
_symmetry.space_group_name_H-M   'P 1'
#
loop_
_entity.id
_entity.type
_entity.pdbx_description
1 polymer ?
#
loop_
_entity_poly.entity_id
_entity_poly.type
_entity_poly.pdbx_seq_one_letter_code
_entity_poly.pdbx_strand_id
1 'polypeptide(L)'
;MGSYKSFFTALVIFVISLNLIPRPAAYELSHEVAETQKGSAYAQNLTIVSDANLDECKNLVQNTLNSLPQNQSSALKRISLIGSKMDRRGYGGYGEISLQCSDLPDSEIIGVFTHEIGHVVDDSTNNIFYKISWSDSSRKLRGSNKMDFVTGYAMTDAFEDFAESYTMYILHGNSFRNMADGNEKIKEKYNFIKYNIFNGVEFFGYDKPLDQGARVYDSTRI
;
A
#
# COMPACT_ATOMS: atom_id res chain seq x y z
N MET A 1 20.91 -5.66 -54.03
CA MET A 1 19.96 -6.15 -53.00
C MET A 1 20.77 -6.83 -51.92
N GLY A 2 20.82 -6.26 -50.72
CA GLY A 2 21.62 -6.75 -49.59
C GLY A 2 21.74 -5.67 -48.52
N SER A 3 20.71 -5.58 -47.67
CA SER A 3 20.57 -4.60 -46.59
C SER A 3 21.28 -5.12 -45.33
N TYR A 4 22.32 -4.42 -44.89
CA TYR A 4 22.95 -4.65 -43.58
C TYR A 4 22.29 -3.75 -42.54
N LYS A 5 21.72 -4.40 -41.53
CA LYS A 5 21.08 -3.81 -40.36
C LYS A 5 22.12 -3.03 -39.52
N SER A 6 21.83 -1.76 -39.25
CA SER A 6 22.58 -0.95 -38.30
C SER A 6 22.23 -1.40 -36.87
N PHE A 7 23.26 -1.70 -36.09
CA PHE A 7 23.15 -2.12 -34.69
C PHE A 7 22.97 -0.90 -33.77
N PHE A 8 22.14 -1.09 -32.76
CA PHE A 8 21.91 -0.19 -31.63
C PHE A 8 23.21 0.19 -30.91
N THR A 9 23.34 1.45 -30.53
CA THR A 9 24.25 1.87 -29.46
C THR A 9 23.53 2.95 -28.63
N ALA A 10 22.79 2.51 -27.61
CA ALA A 10 22.28 3.41 -26.58
C ALA A 10 23.33 3.46 -25.45
N LEU A 11 24.02 4.59 -25.37
CA LEU A 11 24.96 4.93 -24.32
C LEU A 11 24.15 5.32 -23.07
N VAL A 12 24.07 4.44 -22.07
CA VAL A 12 23.50 4.77 -20.75
C VAL A 12 24.63 5.36 -19.91
N ILE A 13 24.52 6.66 -19.61
CA ILE A 13 25.41 7.37 -18.69
C ILE A 13 24.98 7.03 -17.25
N PHE A 14 25.86 6.37 -16.51
CA PHE A 14 25.72 6.12 -15.08
C PHE A 14 26.39 7.29 -14.34
N VAL A 15 25.61 8.14 -13.65
CA VAL A 15 26.16 9.15 -12.74
C VAL A 15 26.18 8.56 -11.34
N ILE A 16 27.38 8.18 -10.88
CA ILE A 16 27.64 7.84 -9.48
C ILE A 16 27.91 9.16 -8.74
N SER A 17 27.01 9.55 -7.84
CA SER A 17 27.29 10.57 -6.84
C SER A 17 27.66 9.89 -5.52
N LEU A 18 28.97 9.86 -5.24
CA LEU A 18 29.54 9.59 -3.92
C LEU A 18 29.14 10.70 -2.95
N ASN A 19 28.43 10.36 -1.88
CA ASN A 19 28.46 11.13 -0.64
C ASN A 19 28.53 10.16 0.56
N LEU A 20 29.71 10.17 1.19
CA LEU A 20 30.08 9.39 2.36
C LEU A 20 29.61 10.11 3.64
N ILE A 21 28.41 9.80 4.13
CA ILE A 21 28.02 9.87 5.56
C ILE A 21 26.87 8.85 5.77
N PRO A 22 26.95 7.87 6.69
CA PRO A 22 25.81 7.01 6.98
C PRO A 22 24.81 7.81 7.82
N ARG A 23 23.74 8.31 7.18
CA ARG A 23 22.49 8.63 7.87
C ARG A 23 21.65 7.35 7.96
N PRO A 24 20.89 7.10 9.04
CA PRO A 24 19.91 6.02 9.03
C PRO A 24 19.00 6.22 7.83
N ALA A 25 18.82 5.16 7.03
CA ALA A 25 18.11 5.19 5.76
C ALA A 25 16.75 5.86 5.94
N ALA A 26 16.55 7.01 5.31
CA ALA A 26 15.21 7.55 5.13
C ALA A 26 14.40 6.51 4.36
N TYR A 27 13.21 6.19 4.85
CA TYR A 27 12.24 5.31 4.23
C TYR A 27 11.74 5.96 2.92
N GLU A 28 12.49 5.82 1.84
CA GLU A 28 12.08 6.26 0.50
C GLU A 28 11.47 5.07 -0.25
N LEU A 29 10.16 5.12 -0.49
CA LEU A 29 9.49 4.26 -1.46
C LEU A 29 10.17 4.48 -2.82
N SER A 30 10.88 3.47 -3.33
CA SER A 30 11.51 3.54 -4.64
C SER A 30 10.43 3.49 -5.72
N HIS A 31 10.14 4.64 -6.32
CA HIS A 31 9.23 4.76 -7.45
C HIS A 31 10.03 4.87 -8.76
N GLU A 32 9.76 4.01 -9.75
CA GLU A 32 10.09 4.31 -11.14
C GLU A 32 8.90 5.08 -11.75
N VAL A 33 8.81 6.38 -11.44
CA VAL A 33 7.73 7.26 -11.94
C VAL A 33 8.23 8.07 -13.11
N ALA A 34 7.51 7.94 -14.24
CA ALA A 34 7.57 8.88 -15.35
C ALA A 34 7.25 10.29 -14.83
N GLU A 35 8.22 11.18 -14.98
CA GLU A 35 8.22 12.57 -14.52
C GLU A 35 6.93 13.30 -14.89
N THR A 36 6.00 13.45 -13.94
CA THR A 36 4.81 14.29 -14.12
C THR A 36 4.43 15.00 -12.82
N GLN A 37 4.65 16.32 -12.84
CA GLN A 37 4.04 17.39 -12.03
C GLN A 37 4.36 17.45 -10.51
N LYS A 38 5.41 18.22 -10.20
CA LYS A 38 5.53 19.00 -8.96
C LYS A 38 4.31 19.92 -8.82
N GLY A 39 3.40 19.61 -7.90
CA GLY A 39 2.24 20.44 -7.59
C GLY A 39 1.56 20.00 -6.29
N SER A 40 1.99 20.60 -5.18
CA SER A 40 1.38 20.47 -3.85
C SER A 40 0.00 21.15 -3.84
N ALA A 41 -1.05 20.37 -4.06
CA ALA A 41 -2.42 20.75 -3.73
C ALA A 41 -3.16 19.51 -3.23
N TYR A 42 -3.00 19.17 -1.95
CA TYR A 42 -3.93 18.28 -1.29
C TYR A 42 -5.35 18.83 -1.44
N ALA A 43 -6.36 17.93 -1.47
CA ALA A 43 -7.76 18.30 -1.45
C ALA A 43 -7.97 19.44 -0.44
N GLN A 44 -8.51 20.57 -0.89
CA GLN A 44 -8.50 21.85 -0.15
C GLN A 44 -9.19 21.82 1.24
N ASN A 45 -9.62 20.64 1.73
CA ASN A 45 -10.34 20.43 2.97
C ASN A 45 -9.74 19.31 3.88
N LEU A 46 -8.60 18.69 3.55
CA LEU A 46 -8.00 17.68 4.43
C LEU A 46 -7.49 18.32 5.73
N THR A 47 -8.01 17.87 6.86
CA THR A 47 -7.59 18.32 8.19
C THR A 47 -6.84 17.21 8.92
N ILE A 48 -5.60 17.47 9.35
CA ILE A 48 -4.83 16.56 10.23
C ILE A 48 -4.81 17.16 11.63
N VAL A 49 -5.37 16.45 12.61
CA VAL A 49 -5.41 16.86 14.03
C VAL A 49 -4.65 15.85 14.88
N SER A 50 -4.08 16.31 16.00
CA SER A 50 -3.42 15.45 16.99
C SER A 50 -3.89 15.81 18.41
N ASP A 51 -3.97 14.81 19.29
CA ASP A 51 -4.32 15.00 20.72
C ASP A 51 -3.11 15.37 21.60
N ALA A 52 -1.90 15.20 21.06
CA ALA A 52 -0.62 15.51 21.69
C ALA A 52 0.38 16.11 20.68
N ASN A 53 1.59 16.40 21.14
CA ASN A 53 2.71 16.70 20.24
C ASN A 53 3.20 15.39 19.60
N LEU A 54 2.78 15.16 18.35
CA LEU A 54 3.04 13.95 17.56
C LEU A 54 3.70 14.29 16.22
N ASP A 55 4.64 15.24 16.23
CA ASP A 55 5.29 15.76 15.01
C ASP A 55 5.91 14.66 14.14
N GLU A 56 6.54 13.66 14.75
CA GLU A 56 7.11 12.51 14.03
C GLU A 56 6.04 11.69 13.31
N CYS A 57 5.00 11.26 14.03
CA CYS A 57 3.87 10.53 13.44
C CYS A 57 3.18 11.34 12.34
N LYS A 58 3.01 12.65 12.55
CA LYS A 58 2.44 13.55 11.56
C LYS A 58 3.29 13.61 10.29
N ASN A 59 4.61 13.71 10.43
CA ASN A 59 5.53 13.70 9.30
C ASN A 59 5.48 12.36 8.55
N LEU A 60 5.44 11.23 9.24
CA LEU A 60 5.30 9.90 8.63
C LEU A 60 4.01 9.79 7.81
N VAL A 61 2.88 10.19 8.40
CA VAL A 61 1.56 10.19 7.75
C VAL A 61 1.57 11.09 6.52
N GLN A 62 2.12 12.30 6.64
CA GLN A 62 2.16 13.27 5.55
C GLN A 62 3.08 12.82 4.41
N ASN A 63 4.23 12.24 4.73
CA ASN A 63 5.14 11.66 3.74
C ASN A 63 4.50 10.46 3.03
N THR A 64 3.86 9.56 3.78
CA THR A 64 3.14 8.42 3.20
C THR A 64 2.04 8.92 2.27
N LEU A 65 1.21 9.87 2.71
CA LEU A 65 0.14 10.44 1.90
C LEU A 65 0.66 11.12 0.63
N ASN A 66 1.81 11.81 0.69
CA ASN A 66 2.47 12.41 -0.48
C ASN A 66 2.97 11.37 -1.50
N SER A 67 3.27 10.15 -1.06
CA SER A 67 3.76 9.07 -1.93
C SER A 67 2.63 8.35 -2.69
N LEU A 68 1.38 8.49 -2.23
CA LEU A 68 0.22 7.85 -2.85
C LEU A 68 -0.31 8.69 -4.01
N PRO A 69 -0.92 8.06 -5.04
CA PRO A 69 -1.61 8.79 -6.10
C PRO A 69 -2.66 9.75 -5.51
N GLN A 70 -2.62 11.03 -5.91
CA GLN A 70 -3.44 12.08 -5.28
C GLN A 70 -4.95 11.75 -5.31
N ASN A 71 -5.44 11.11 -6.36
CA ASN A 71 -6.84 10.71 -6.51
C ASN A 71 -7.29 9.65 -5.50
N GLN A 72 -6.38 8.89 -4.89
CA GLN A 72 -6.70 7.88 -3.89
C GLN A 72 -6.96 8.50 -2.51
N SER A 73 -6.44 9.72 -2.28
CA SER A 73 -6.66 10.47 -1.03
C SER A 73 -7.76 11.52 -1.12
N SER A 74 -8.36 11.74 -2.29
CA SER A 74 -9.28 12.87 -2.50
C SER A 74 -10.59 12.77 -1.70
N ALA A 75 -10.99 11.55 -1.31
CA ALA A 75 -12.15 11.33 -0.45
C ALA A 75 -11.86 11.58 1.04
N LEU A 76 -10.57 11.69 1.42
CA LEU A 76 -10.14 11.90 2.79
C LEU A 76 -10.34 13.37 3.21
N LYS A 77 -11.05 13.55 4.31
CA LYS A 77 -11.43 14.83 4.91
C LYS A 77 -10.70 15.08 6.22
N ARG A 78 -10.46 14.02 7.00
CA ARG A 78 -9.87 14.14 8.33
C ARG A 78 -8.92 12.98 8.65
N ILE A 79 -7.79 13.31 9.26
CA ILE A 79 -6.90 12.36 9.94
C ILE A 79 -6.77 12.80 11.40
N SER A 80 -7.04 11.89 12.33
CA SER A 80 -6.87 12.09 13.78
C SER A 80 -5.72 11.23 14.29
N LEU A 81 -4.66 11.88 14.77
CA LEU A 81 -3.48 11.24 15.34
C LEU A 81 -3.64 11.14 16.85
N ILE A 82 -3.55 9.92 17.39
CA ILE A 82 -3.87 9.61 18.78
C ILE A 82 -2.61 9.13 19.51
N GLY A 83 -2.17 9.90 20.50
CA GLY A 83 -0.96 9.69 21.29
C GLY A 83 -1.15 8.73 22.46
N SER A 84 -2.32 8.09 22.54
CA SER A 84 -2.66 7.08 23.56
C SER A 84 -3.01 5.75 22.91
N LYS A 85 -2.93 4.67 23.69
CA LYS A 85 -3.25 3.33 23.21
C LYS A 85 -4.75 3.22 22.92
N MET A 86 -5.08 2.66 21.77
CA MET A 86 -6.44 2.38 21.31
C MET A 86 -6.73 0.87 21.32
N ASP A 87 -8.00 0.49 21.27
CA ASP A 87 -8.40 -0.91 21.10
C ASP A 87 -8.01 -1.48 19.72
N ARG A 88 -7.94 -0.60 18.71
CA ARG A 88 -7.45 -0.85 17.36
C ARG A 88 -6.40 0.20 17.00
N ARG A 89 -5.34 -0.20 16.31
CA ARG A 89 -4.24 0.72 15.90
C ARG A 89 -4.69 1.76 14.88
N GLY A 90 -5.74 1.46 14.14
CA GLY A 90 -6.34 2.35 13.16
C GLY A 90 -7.85 2.13 13.02
N TYR A 91 -8.50 3.12 12.45
CA TYR A 91 -9.87 3.05 11.99
C TYR A 91 -10.04 3.99 10.79
N GLY A 92 -10.39 3.44 9.63
CA GLY A 92 -10.59 4.16 8.38
C GLY A 92 -11.99 3.93 7.82
N GLY A 93 -12.63 5.01 7.37
CA GLY A 93 -13.94 4.94 6.72
C GLY A 93 -14.61 6.31 6.59
N TYR A 94 -15.55 6.44 5.66
CA TYR A 94 -16.34 7.67 5.43
C TYR A 94 -15.50 8.94 5.17
N GLY A 95 -14.27 8.78 4.68
CA GLY A 95 -13.32 9.87 4.46
C GLY A 95 -12.62 10.35 5.73
N GLU A 96 -12.62 9.56 6.80
CA GLU A 96 -11.89 9.85 8.03
C GLU A 96 -10.96 8.68 8.39
N ILE A 97 -9.82 9.00 9.00
CA ILE A 97 -8.88 8.04 9.56
C ILE A 97 -8.54 8.46 10.99
N SER A 98 -8.59 7.51 11.93
CA SER A 98 -8.00 7.64 13.26
C SER A 98 -6.82 6.69 13.38
N LEU A 99 -5.68 7.17 13.87
CA LEU A 99 -4.43 6.42 13.88
C LEU A 99 -3.75 6.54 15.24
N GLN A 100 -3.45 5.39 15.88
CA GLN A 100 -2.61 5.33 17.06
C GLN A 100 -1.16 5.61 16.66
N CYS A 101 -0.52 6.56 17.35
CA CYS A 101 0.89 6.89 17.16
C CYS A 101 1.77 6.42 18.34
N SER A 102 1.16 6.06 19.48
CA SER A 102 1.92 5.59 20.66
C SER A 102 2.27 4.12 20.56
N ASP A 103 3.46 3.75 21.05
CA ASP A 103 3.94 2.37 21.19
C ASP A 103 3.95 1.55 19.88
N LEU A 104 4.02 2.20 18.72
CA LEU A 104 4.15 1.56 17.41
C LEU A 104 5.46 2.01 16.73
N PRO A 105 6.22 1.11 16.10
CA PRO A 105 7.35 1.51 15.27
C PRO A 105 6.88 2.22 14.00
N ASP A 106 7.72 3.11 13.44
CA ASP A 106 7.41 3.90 12.24
C ASP A 106 6.86 3.06 11.08
N SER A 107 7.45 1.88 10.84
CA SER A 107 7.00 0.98 9.78
C SER A 107 5.58 0.47 9.99
N GLU A 108 5.18 0.23 11.24
CA GLU A 108 3.80 -0.18 11.57
C GLU A 108 2.85 1.02 11.48
N ILE A 109 3.28 2.24 11.83
CA ILE A 109 2.48 3.45 11.62
C ILE A 109 2.19 3.65 10.13
N ILE A 110 3.21 3.56 9.27
CA ILE A 110 3.08 3.63 7.80
C ILE A 110 2.16 2.52 7.29
N GLY A 111 2.36 1.29 7.77
CA GLY A 111 1.57 0.11 7.41
C GLY A 111 0.10 0.28 7.74
N VAL A 112 -0.23 0.61 8.99
CA VAL A 112 -1.60 0.84 9.45
C VAL A 112 -2.21 2.01 8.68
N PHE A 113 -1.50 3.13 8.52
CA PHE A 113 -2.04 4.26 7.76
C PHE A 113 -2.35 3.89 6.31
N THR A 114 -1.48 3.11 5.65
CA THR A 114 -1.68 2.63 4.27
C THR A 114 -2.88 1.68 4.19
N HIS A 115 -3.05 0.80 5.19
CA HIS A 115 -4.22 -0.06 5.32
C HIS A 115 -5.51 0.76 5.44
N GLU A 116 -5.54 1.78 6.30
CA GLU A 116 -6.72 2.63 6.44
C GLU A 116 -7.04 3.44 5.17
N ILE A 117 -6.03 3.84 4.40
CA ILE A 117 -6.26 4.43 3.07
C ILE A 117 -6.88 3.41 2.12
N GLY A 118 -6.51 2.13 2.23
CA GLY A 118 -7.19 1.04 1.52
C GLY A 118 -8.70 1.08 1.70
N HIS A 119 -9.20 1.24 2.93
CA HIS A 119 -10.63 1.39 3.20
C HIS A 119 -11.24 2.68 2.61
N VAL A 120 -10.47 3.76 2.50
CA VAL A 120 -10.93 5.02 1.87
C VAL A 120 -11.03 4.89 0.35
N VAL A 121 -10.11 4.14 -0.25
CA VAL A 121 -10.05 3.88 -1.70
C VAL A 121 -11.07 2.84 -2.13
N ASP A 122 -11.43 1.92 -1.24
CA ASP A 122 -12.32 0.81 -1.53
C ASP A 122 -13.69 1.30 -2.05
N ASP A 123 -13.92 1.07 -3.34
CA ASP A 123 -15.23 1.23 -3.94
C ASP A 123 -16.05 -0.05 -3.73
N SER A 124 -16.65 -0.15 -2.55
CA SER A 124 -17.52 -1.28 -2.18
C SER A 124 -18.73 -1.48 -3.11
N THR A 125 -19.04 -0.52 -3.99
CA THR A 125 -20.09 -0.69 -5.01
C THR A 125 -19.62 -1.53 -6.21
N ASN A 126 -18.31 -1.61 -6.43
CA ASN A 126 -17.67 -2.42 -7.46
C ASN A 126 -17.21 -3.77 -6.89
N ASN A 127 -18.14 -4.73 -6.84
CA ASN A 127 -17.93 -6.04 -6.23
C ASN A 127 -16.97 -7.01 -6.98
N ILE A 128 -16.24 -6.54 -7.99
CA ILE A 128 -15.34 -7.39 -8.79
C ILE A 128 -14.26 -8.01 -7.90
N PHE A 129 -13.60 -7.21 -7.05
CA PHE A 129 -12.55 -7.71 -6.16
C PHE A 129 -13.08 -8.76 -5.18
N TYR A 130 -14.20 -8.47 -4.50
CA TYR A 130 -14.74 -9.38 -3.49
C TYR A 130 -15.13 -10.73 -4.08
N LYS A 131 -15.68 -10.77 -5.30
CA LYS A 131 -16.09 -12.01 -5.98
C LYS A 131 -14.95 -13.01 -6.21
N ILE A 132 -13.69 -12.60 -6.07
CA ILE A 132 -12.54 -13.50 -6.20
C ILE A 132 -12.53 -14.53 -5.05
N SER A 133 -12.87 -14.12 -3.82
CA SER A 133 -12.74 -14.98 -2.63
C SER A 133 -13.96 -14.97 -1.69
N TRP A 134 -14.94 -14.11 -1.95
CA TRP A 134 -16.08 -13.85 -1.08
C TRP A 134 -17.42 -14.03 -1.80
N SER A 135 -18.37 -14.61 -1.08
CA SER A 135 -19.79 -14.75 -1.50
C SER A 135 -20.65 -13.57 -1.05
N ASP A 136 -20.28 -12.96 0.09
CA ASP A 136 -20.77 -11.67 0.58
C ASP A 136 -19.69 -11.05 1.48
N SER A 137 -19.99 -9.92 2.12
CA SER A 137 -19.01 -9.18 2.93
C SER A 137 -18.38 -10.01 4.05
N SER A 138 -19.01 -11.08 4.53
CA SER A 138 -18.55 -11.84 5.71
C SER A 138 -18.30 -13.33 5.43
N ARG A 139 -18.79 -13.85 4.30
CA ARG A 139 -18.70 -15.28 3.96
C ARG A 139 -17.80 -15.51 2.75
N LYS A 140 -16.72 -16.25 2.97
CA LYS A 140 -15.82 -16.74 1.92
C LYS A 140 -16.55 -17.67 0.94
N LEU A 141 -16.09 -17.71 -0.30
CA LEU A 141 -16.54 -18.71 -1.29
C LEU A 141 -16.26 -20.13 -0.78
N ARG A 142 -17.16 -21.06 -1.11
CA ARG A 142 -16.99 -22.47 -0.76
C ARG A 142 -15.71 -23.01 -1.42
N GLY A 143 -14.85 -23.63 -0.61
CA GLY A 143 -13.58 -24.19 -1.08
C GLY A 143 -12.43 -23.18 -1.14
N SER A 144 -12.62 -21.93 -0.73
CA SER A 144 -11.50 -21.00 -0.52
C SER A 144 -10.52 -21.57 0.51
N ASN A 145 -9.23 -21.47 0.20
CA ASN A 145 -8.15 -21.92 1.06
C ASN A 145 -7.45 -20.71 1.71
N LYS A 146 -6.67 -20.94 2.78
CA LYS A 146 -5.92 -19.86 3.47
C LYS A 146 -4.94 -19.12 2.55
N MET A 147 -4.39 -19.80 1.56
CA MET A 147 -3.38 -19.24 0.64
C MET A 147 -4.00 -18.34 -0.44
N ASP A 148 -5.33 -18.34 -0.58
CA ASP A 148 -6.10 -17.43 -1.46
C ASP A 148 -6.19 -16.00 -0.91
N PHE A 149 -5.65 -15.76 0.29
CA PHE A 149 -5.59 -14.46 0.95
C PHE A 149 -4.14 -14.04 1.17
N VAL A 150 -3.89 -12.74 1.07
CA VAL A 150 -2.53 -12.18 1.20
C VAL A 150 -2.01 -12.26 2.64
N THR A 151 -2.91 -12.20 3.62
CA THR A 151 -2.61 -12.32 5.05
C THR A 151 -3.68 -13.10 5.80
N GLY A 152 -3.44 -13.35 7.09
CA GLY A 152 -4.45 -13.92 7.97
C GLY A 152 -5.62 -12.98 8.25
N TYR A 153 -5.35 -11.68 8.36
CA TYR A 153 -6.34 -10.65 8.66
C TYR A 153 -7.25 -10.39 7.47
N ALA A 154 -6.71 -10.51 6.25
CA ALA A 154 -7.47 -10.54 5.00
C ALA A 154 -8.54 -11.64 4.94
N MET A 155 -8.51 -12.64 5.83
CA MET A 155 -9.54 -13.69 5.89
C MET A 155 -10.73 -13.34 6.80
N THR A 156 -10.69 -12.19 7.47
CA THR A 156 -11.70 -11.76 8.43
C THR A 156 -13.01 -11.42 7.72
N ASP A 157 -12.94 -10.51 6.76
CA ASP A 157 -14.05 -10.10 5.91
C ASP A 157 -13.55 -9.53 4.57
N ALA A 158 -14.48 -9.24 3.65
CA ALA A 158 -14.15 -8.80 2.30
C ALA A 158 -13.47 -7.42 2.23
N PHE A 159 -13.76 -6.53 3.18
CA PHE A 159 -13.19 -5.19 3.24
C PHE A 159 -11.74 -5.24 3.75
N GLU A 160 -11.50 -6.09 4.75
CA GLU A 160 -10.15 -6.36 5.26
C GLU A 160 -9.28 -7.04 4.20
N ASP A 161 -9.83 -7.93 3.37
CA ASP A 161 -9.11 -8.52 2.23
C ASP A 161 -8.64 -7.45 1.23
N PHE A 162 -9.48 -6.45 0.96
CA PHE A 162 -9.11 -5.34 0.09
C PHE A 162 -8.03 -4.47 0.71
N ALA A 163 -8.21 -4.02 1.96
CA ALA A 163 -7.25 -3.14 2.63
C ALA A 163 -5.87 -3.81 2.84
N GLU A 164 -5.85 -5.09 3.19
CA GLU A 164 -4.61 -5.87 3.28
C GLU A 164 -3.96 -6.06 1.90
N SER A 165 -4.74 -6.31 0.85
CA SER A 165 -4.21 -6.43 -0.52
C SER A 165 -3.66 -5.10 -1.04
N TYR A 166 -4.32 -3.99 -0.73
CA TYR A 166 -3.86 -2.64 -1.05
C TYR A 166 -2.52 -2.34 -0.35
N THR A 167 -2.42 -2.67 0.94
CA THR A 167 -1.19 -2.49 1.74
C THR A 167 -0.05 -3.35 1.22
N MET A 168 -0.33 -4.63 0.91
CA MET A 168 0.64 -5.53 0.30
C MET A 168 1.13 -5.02 -1.05
N TYR A 169 0.26 -4.40 -1.85
CA TYR A 169 0.66 -3.87 -3.16
C TYR A 169 1.66 -2.73 -3.04
N ILE A 170 1.41 -1.76 -2.15
CA ILE A 170 2.28 -0.59 -1.98
C ILE A 170 3.56 -0.94 -1.23
N LEU A 171 3.44 -1.62 -0.08
CA LEU A 171 4.54 -1.78 0.87
C LEU A 171 5.29 -3.11 0.71
N HIS A 172 4.69 -4.12 0.08
CA HIS A 172 5.25 -5.47 -0.04
C HIS A 172 5.08 -6.05 -1.45
N GLY A 173 5.30 -5.20 -2.46
CA GLY A 173 4.93 -5.50 -3.84
C GLY A 173 5.63 -6.73 -4.42
N ASN A 174 6.91 -6.98 -4.09
CA ASN A 174 7.59 -8.20 -4.53
C ASN A 174 6.99 -9.43 -3.86
N SER A 175 6.67 -9.34 -2.57
CA SER A 175 6.00 -10.43 -1.88
C SER A 175 4.63 -10.74 -2.50
N PHE A 176 3.83 -9.72 -2.81
CA PHE A 176 2.54 -9.91 -3.46
C PHE A 176 2.69 -10.52 -4.86
N ARG A 177 3.65 -10.05 -5.67
CA ARG A 177 3.99 -10.66 -6.97
C ARG A 177 4.38 -12.13 -6.86
N ASN A 178 5.28 -12.45 -5.94
CA ASN A 178 5.71 -13.83 -5.71
C ASN A 178 4.55 -14.73 -5.28
N MET A 179 3.62 -14.22 -4.47
CA MET A 179 2.41 -14.97 -4.11
C MET A 179 1.46 -15.15 -5.30
N ALA A 180 1.35 -14.15 -6.17
CA ALA A 180 0.53 -14.18 -7.38
C ALA A 180 1.03 -15.21 -8.41
N ASP A 181 2.36 -15.40 -8.53
CA ASP A 181 2.93 -16.38 -9.46
C ASP A 181 2.53 -17.82 -9.14
N GLY A 182 2.21 -18.12 -7.87
CA GLY A 182 1.83 -19.46 -7.41
C GLY A 182 0.36 -19.67 -7.08
N ASN A 183 -0.49 -18.64 -7.14
CA ASN A 183 -1.91 -18.74 -6.78
C ASN A 183 -2.78 -17.84 -7.67
N GLU A 184 -3.70 -18.47 -8.43
CA GLU A 184 -4.54 -17.75 -9.40
C GLU A 184 -5.46 -16.70 -8.74
N LYS A 185 -6.00 -16.97 -7.55
CA LYS A 185 -6.84 -15.97 -6.85
C LYS A 185 -6.02 -14.78 -6.34
N ILE A 186 -4.81 -15.03 -5.84
CA ILE A 186 -3.89 -13.94 -5.47
C ILE A 186 -3.50 -13.14 -6.71
N LYS A 187 -3.29 -13.80 -7.84
CA LYS A 187 -3.01 -13.15 -9.13
C LYS A 187 -4.16 -12.29 -9.62
N GLU A 188 -5.40 -12.76 -9.50
CA GLU A 188 -6.60 -11.98 -9.81
C GLU A 188 -6.68 -10.73 -8.93
N LYS A 189 -6.44 -10.86 -7.61
CA LYS A 189 -6.41 -9.73 -6.66
C LYS A 189 -5.31 -8.74 -7.01
N TYR A 190 -4.10 -9.23 -7.26
CA TYR A 190 -2.96 -8.43 -7.66
C TYR A 190 -3.27 -7.62 -8.92
N ASN A 191 -3.81 -8.27 -9.96
CA ASN A 191 -4.17 -7.62 -11.21
C ASN A 191 -5.28 -6.58 -11.02
N PHE A 192 -6.27 -6.87 -10.18
CA PHE A 192 -7.31 -5.90 -9.85
C PHE A 192 -6.69 -4.65 -9.22
N ILE A 193 -5.89 -4.80 -8.16
CA ILE A 193 -5.25 -3.65 -7.51
C ILE A 193 -4.37 -2.89 -8.52
N LYS A 194 -3.52 -3.60 -9.28
CA LYS A 194 -2.66 -3.00 -10.30
C LYS A 194 -3.43 -2.16 -11.31
N TYR A 195 -4.39 -2.76 -12.00
CA TYR A 195 -5.00 -2.13 -13.18
C TYR A 195 -6.21 -1.27 -12.86
N ASN A 196 -6.99 -1.60 -11.83
CA ASN A 196 -8.21 -0.87 -11.47
C ASN A 196 -7.98 0.21 -10.42
N ILE A 197 -6.99 0.04 -9.53
CA ILE A 197 -6.72 1.01 -8.46
C ILE A 197 -5.51 1.90 -8.79
N PHE A 198 -4.45 1.31 -9.36
CA PHE A 198 -3.19 2.00 -9.63
C PHE A 198 -2.90 2.26 -11.11
N ASN A 199 -3.82 1.96 -12.03
CA ASN A 199 -3.66 2.19 -13.47
C ASN A 199 -2.35 1.62 -14.05
N GLY A 200 -1.89 0.49 -13.52
CA GLY A 200 -0.68 -0.21 -13.95
C GLY A 200 0.61 0.23 -13.25
N VAL A 201 0.57 1.26 -12.38
CA VAL A 201 1.74 1.70 -11.60
C VAL A 201 2.13 0.62 -10.60
N GLU A 202 3.40 0.24 -10.62
CA GLU A 202 3.99 -0.81 -9.79
C GLU A 202 4.73 -0.23 -8.59
N PHE A 203 4.67 -0.95 -7.48
CA PHE A 203 5.38 -0.61 -6.25
C PHE A 203 6.25 -1.79 -5.83
N PHE A 204 7.43 -1.48 -5.31
CA PHE A 204 8.38 -2.47 -4.81
C PHE A 204 8.45 -2.47 -3.28
N GLY A 205 7.92 -1.42 -2.64
CA GLY A 205 7.77 -1.36 -1.19
C GLY A 205 9.07 -1.47 -0.40
N TYR A 206 8.95 -1.97 0.83
CA TYR A 206 10.04 -2.22 1.78
C TYR A 206 10.21 -3.72 2.07
N ASP A 207 9.84 -4.59 1.11
CA ASP A 207 9.73 -6.04 1.28
C ASP A 207 10.80 -6.62 2.21
N LYS A 208 10.35 -7.09 3.38
CA LYS A 208 11.12 -8.10 4.12
C LYS A 208 10.81 -9.45 3.49
N PRO A 209 11.79 -10.37 3.38
CA PRO A 209 11.52 -11.72 2.91
C PRO A 209 10.42 -12.36 3.75
N LEU A 210 9.24 -12.56 3.16
CA LEU A 210 8.18 -13.33 3.80
C LEU A 210 8.49 -14.82 3.72
N ASP A 211 8.23 -15.54 4.81
CA ASP A 211 8.27 -17.00 4.79
C ASP A 211 7.21 -17.50 3.81
N GLN A 212 7.65 -18.12 2.72
CA GLN A 212 6.80 -18.60 1.65
C GLN A 212 5.87 -19.75 2.10
N GLY A 213 6.18 -20.41 3.24
CA GLY A 213 5.40 -21.51 3.79
C GLY A 213 4.20 -21.10 4.66
N ALA A 214 4.13 -19.85 5.10
CA ALA A 214 3.07 -19.39 6.00
C ALA A 214 2.62 -17.95 5.68
N ARG A 215 1.31 -17.74 5.55
CA ARG A 215 0.76 -16.37 5.52
C ARG A 215 0.96 -15.73 6.90
N VAL A 216 1.70 -14.62 6.91
CA VAL A 216 1.72 -13.68 8.03
C VAL A 216 0.29 -13.25 8.36
N TYR A 217 0.03 -13.00 9.64
CA TYR A 217 -1.32 -12.64 10.05
C TYR A 217 -1.71 -11.25 9.56
N ASP A 218 -0.79 -10.29 9.55
CA ASP A 218 -1.10 -8.86 9.39
C ASP A 218 -0.04 -8.17 8.54
N SER A 219 -0.45 -7.49 7.47
CA SER A 219 0.45 -6.85 6.50
C SER A 219 1.23 -5.66 7.09
N THR A 220 0.71 -5.07 8.18
CA THR A 220 1.29 -3.91 8.86
C THR A 220 2.47 -4.25 9.77
N ARG A 221 2.72 -5.55 9.99
CA ARG A 221 3.76 -6.08 10.91
C ARG A 221 4.88 -6.88 10.23
N ILE A 222 5.00 -6.73 8.91
CA ILE A 222 6.00 -7.42 8.08
C ILE A 222 7.37 -6.76 8.21
#